data_AF-A0A7W0R9L5-F1
#
_entry.id   AF-A0A7W0R9L5-F1
#
_cell.length_a   1.000
_cell.length_b   1.000
_cell.length_c   1.000
_cell.angle_alpha   90.00
_cell.angle_beta   90.00
_cell.angle_gamma   90.00
#
_symmetry.space_group_name_H-M   'P 1'
#
loop_
_entity.id
_entity.type
_entity.pdbx_description
1 polymer ?
#
loop_
_entity_poly.entity_id
_entity_poly.type
_entity_poly.pdbx_seq_one_letter_code
_entity_poly.pdbx_strand_id
1 'polypeptide(L)'
;MTETSASVSLNALDLTVAVIYLVGTVVVGFAVGRKQKTTSDQYFMGGRTLPWYVVATSMVATVIATEHFVAQVGAAYARGIVIAAFGWNVWIVYTLLIWIFLPYYMRTGLYTMPEFLERR
;
A
#
# COMPACT_ATOMS: atom_id res chain seq x y z
N MET A 1 37.74 -11.92 -11.53
CA MET A 1 36.97 -13.19 -11.52
C MET A 1 35.60 -12.85 -12.07
N THR A 2 35.31 -13.41 -13.23
CA THR A 2 34.25 -13.09 -14.19
C THR A 2 32.86 -13.07 -13.58
N GLU A 3 32.17 -11.95 -13.71
CA GLU A 3 30.72 -11.86 -13.53
C GLU A 3 30.06 -12.71 -14.62
N THR A 4 29.68 -13.92 -14.27
CA THR A 4 28.85 -14.76 -15.15
C THR A 4 27.51 -14.05 -15.32
N SER A 5 27.34 -13.41 -16.47
CA SER A 5 26.06 -12.87 -16.93
C SER A 5 25.07 -14.04 -16.92
N ALA A 6 24.21 -14.10 -15.91
CA ALA A 6 23.08 -15.02 -15.91
C ALA A 6 22.21 -14.62 -17.09
N SER A 7 22.30 -15.36 -18.20
CA SER A 7 21.40 -15.20 -19.32
C SER A 7 20.00 -15.55 -18.83
N VAL A 8 19.21 -14.54 -18.46
CA VAL A 8 17.79 -14.70 -18.17
C VAL A 8 17.14 -15.13 -19.48
N SER A 9 16.97 -16.44 -19.66
CA SER A 9 16.23 -16.99 -20.80
C SER A 9 14.76 -16.76 -20.52
N LEU A 10 14.29 -15.55 -20.85
CA LEU A 10 12.87 -15.22 -20.76
C LEU A 10 12.13 -16.11 -21.74
N ASN A 11 11.35 -17.05 -21.21
CA ASN A 11 10.47 -17.86 -22.04
C ASN A 11 9.39 -16.94 -22.62
N ALA A 12 8.92 -17.23 -23.83
CA ALA A 12 7.84 -16.47 -24.46
C ALA A 12 6.57 -16.45 -23.57
N LEU A 13 6.39 -17.48 -22.74
CA LEU A 13 5.34 -17.54 -21.72
C LEU A 13 5.50 -16.48 -20.62
N ASP A 14 6.70 -16.28 -20.08
CA ASP A 14 6.96 -15.30 -19.01
C ASP A 14 6.70 -13.87 -19.50
N LEU A 15 7.17 -13.57 -20.73
CA LEU A 15 6.93 -12.29 -21.38
C LEU A 15 5.42 -12.06 -21.63
N THR A 16 4.72 -13.10 -22.08
CA THR A 16 3.27 -13.03 -22.33
C THR A 16 2.50 -12.74 -21.03
N VAL A 17 2.82 -13.43 -19.94
CA VAL A 17 2.20 -13.19 -18.63
C VAL A 17 2.48 -11.78 -18.13
N ALA A 18 3.72 -11.28 -18.27
CA ALA A 18 4.09 -9.93 -17.88
C ALA A 18 3.31 -8.86 -18.67
N VAL A 19 3.18 -9.02 -19.99
CA VAL A 19 2.43 -8.09 -20.84
C VAL A 19 0.93 -8.12 -20.49
N ILE A 20 0.34 -9.31 -20.29
CA ILE A 20 -1.06 -9.43 -19.89
C ILE A 20 -1.31 -8.75 -18.55
N TYR A 21 -0.42 -8.94 -17.57
CA TYR A 21 -0.52 -8.30 -16.26
C TYR A 21 -0.46 -6.77 -16.34
N LEU A 22 0.48 -6.23 -17.12
CA LEU A 22 0.63 -4.78 -17.33
C LEU A 22 -0.60 -4.20 -18.02
N VAL A 23 -1.02 -4.80 -19.13
CA VAL A 23 -2.21 -4.36 -19.88
C VAL A 23 -3.46 -4.47 -19.01
N GLY A 24 -3.63 -5.57 -18.26
CA GLY A 24 -4.75 -5.76 -17.35
C GLY A 24 -4.82 -4.68 -16.27
N THR A 25 -3.68 -4.35 -15.65
CA THR A 25 -3.62 -3.29 -14.63
C THR A 25 -3.97 -1.92 -15.22
N VAL A 26 -3.47 -1.60 -16.42
CA VAL A 26 -3.80 -0.34 -17.11
C VAL A 26 -5.29 -0.28 -17.49
N VAL A 27 -5.85 -1.38 -18.00
CA VAL A 27 -7.26 -1.47 -18.38
C VAL A 27 -8.16 -1.29 -17.15
N VAL A 28 -7.85 -1.95 -16.04
CA VAL A 28 -8.60 -1.79 -14.77
C VAL A 28 -8.50 -0.34 -14.28
N GLY A 29 -7.30 0.23 -14.26
CA GLY A 29 -7.09 1.63 -13.86
C GLY A 29 -7.88 2.60 -14.74
N PHE A 30 -7.85 2.41 -16.06
CA PHE A 30 -8.58 3.24 -17.01
C PHE A 30 -10.11 3.06 -16.90
N ALA A 31 -10.59 1.84 -16.71
CA ALA A 31 -12.02 1.54 -16.57
C ALA A 31 -12.60 2.13 -15.27
N VAL A 32 -11.88 2.03 -14.16
CA VAL A 32 -12.27 2.66 -12.88
C VAL A 32 -12.18 4.18 -12.98
N GLY A 33 -11.12 4.72 -13.58
CA GLY A 33 -10.96 6.16 -13.80
C GLY A 33 -12.07 6.78 -14.65
N ARG A 34 -12.59 6.05 -15.64
CA ARG A 34 -13.68 6.53 -16.52
C ARG A 34 -15.05 6.60 -15.83
N LYS A 35 -15.26 5.85 -14.74
CA LYS A 35 -16.51 5.85 -13.95
C LYS A 35 -16.58 7.01 -12.94
N GLN A 36 -15.49 7.71 -12.67
CA GLN A 36 -15.40 8.78 -11.66
C GLN A 36 -15.85 10.15 -12.21
N LYS A 37 -17.08 10.26 -12.73
CA LYS A 37 -17.63 11.52 -13.27
C LYS A 37 -18.50 12.34 -12.30
N THR A 38 -18.48 12.04 -11.00
CA THR A 38 -19.40 12.71 -10.06
C THR A 38 -18.63 13.26 -8.86
N THR A 39 -18.49 14.59 -8.85
CA THR A 39 -18.27 15.50 -7.71
C THR A 39 -17.07 15.22 -6.79
N SER A 40 -16.22 16.24 -6.58
CA SER A 40 -15.07 16.22 -5.66
C SER A 40 -15.37 15.64 -4.28
N ASP A 41 -16.55 15.88 -3.73
CA ASP A 41 -16.98 15.32 -2.43
C ASP A 41 -17.11 13.79 -2.43
N GLN A 42 -17.59 13.16 -3.52
CA GLN A 42 -17.65 11.70 -3.60
C GLN A 42 -16.27 11.08 -3.81
N TYR A 43 -15.38 11.80 -4.50
CA TYR A 43 -14.00 11.39 -4.73
C TYR A 43 -13.16 11.41 -3.44
N PHE A 44 -13.34 12.41 -2.57
CA PHE A 44 -12.58 12.56 -1.33
C PHE A 44 -13.23 11.92 -0.10
N MET A 45 -14.55 11.92 0.04
CA MET A 45 -15.22 11.41 1.25
C MET A 45 -15.69 9.97 1.16
N GLY A 46 -15.50 9.29 0.01
CA GLY A 46 -15.88 7.89 -0.16
C GLY A 46 -17.31 7.60 0.31
N GLY A 47 -18.19 8.59 0.12
CA GLY A 47 -19.60 8.53 0.47
C GLY A 47 -19.94 8.16 1.93
N ARG A 48 -19.13 8.45 2.97
CA ARG A 48 -19.47 8.22 4.41
C ARG A 48 -20.03 6.82 4.78
N THR A 49 -19.99 5.85 3.87
CA THR A 49 -20.66 4.54 3.93
C THR A 49 -19.69 3.41 3.59
N LEU A 50 -18.40 3.74 3.38
CA LEU A 50 -17.36 2.74 3.23
C LEU A 50 -17.27 1.89 4.50
N PRO A 51 -17.43 0.55 4.39
CA PRO A 51 -17.23 -0.33 5.53
C PRO A 51 -15.80 -0.18 6.06
N TRP A 52 -15.63 -0.25 7.38
CA TRP A 52 -14.32 -0.10 8.02
C TRP A 52 -13.28 -1.09 7.48
N TYR A 53 -13.71 -2.30 7.10
CA TYR A 53 -12.85 -3.31 6.48
C TYR A 53 -12.26 -2.85 5.14
N VAL A 54 -13.04 -2.18 4.29
CA VAL A 54 -12.59 -1.70 2.98
C VAL A 54 -11.52 -0.62 3.15
N VAL A 55 -11.75 0.31 4.08
CA VAL A 55 -10.78 1.36 4.43
C VAL A 55 -9.49 0.73 4.97
N ALA A 56 -9.59 -0.24 5.89
CA ALA A 56 -8.43 -0.93 6.42
C ALA A 56 -7.63 -1.67 5.34
N THR A 57 -8.30 -2.42 4.45
CA THR A 57 -7.63 -3.13 3.35
C THR A 57 -6.97 -2.17 2.36
N SER A 58 -7.61 -1.05 2.04
CA SER A 58 -7.01 -0.04 1.16
C SER A 58 -5.80 0.61 1.81
N MET A 59 -5.85 0.90 3.11
CA MET A 59 -4.73 1.49 3.83
C MET A 59 -3.52 0.54 3.85
N VAL A 60 -3.74 -0.75 4.10
CA VAL A 60 -2.68 -1.77 4.07
C VAL A 60 -2.12 -1.93 2.66
N ALA A 61 -2.97 -1.95 1.63
CA ALA A 61 -2.53 -2.06 0.24
C ALA A 61 -1.62 -0.90 -0.19
N THR A 62 -1.86 0.32 0.32
CA THR A 62 -1.02 1.50 0.03
C THR A 62 0.34 1.44 0.70
N VAL A 63 0.45 0.80 1.87
CA VAL A 63 1.69 0.75 2.65
C VAL A 63 2.61 -0.38 2.20
N ILE A 64 2.08 -1.47 1.66
CA ILE A 64 2.90 -2.62 1.26
C ILE A 64 3.39 -2.46 -0.18
N ALA A 65 4.65 -2.03 -0.31
CA ALA A 65 5.37 -1.98 -1.58
C ALA A 65 6.33 -3.19 -1.77
N THR A 66 6.66 -3.51 -3.02
CA THR A 66 7.57 -4.61 -3.38
C THR A 66 8.96 -4.48 -2.72
N GLU A 67 9.41 -3.25 -2.48
CA GLU A 67 10.64 -2.95 -1.74
C GLU A 67 10.63 -3.53 -0.32
N HIS A 68 9.49 -3.47 0.38
CA HIS A 68 9.36 -4.05 1.71
C HIS A 68 9.54 -5.57 1.66
N PHE A 69 8.98 -6.23 0.64
CA PHE A 69 9.12 -7.67 0.48
C PHE A 69 10.58 -8.08 0.27
N VAL A 70 11.27 -7.43 -0.68
CA VAL A 70 12.69 -7.73 -0.96
C VAL A 70 13.57 -7.44 0.26
N ALA A 71 13.33 -6.32 0.96
CA ALA A 71 14.07 -5.96 2.16
C ALA A 71 13.88 -6.98 3.30
N GLN A 72 12.65 -7.47 3.52
CA GLN A 72 12.36 -8.46 4.55
C GLN A 72 12.99 -9.82 4.24
N VAL A 73 12.92 -10.27 2.98
CA VAL A 73 13.56 -11.52 2.56
C VAL A 73 15.08 -11.43 2.66
N GLY A 74 15.69 -10.32 2.22
CA GLY A 74 17.12 -10.11 2.33
C GLY A 74 17.60 -10.06 3.78
N ALA A 75 16.85 -9.38 4.65
CA ALA A 75 17.14 -9.39 6.08
C ALA A 75 16.99 -10.81 6.65
N ALA A 76 15.93 -11.54 6.30
CA ALA A 76 15.66 -12.89 6.83
C ALA A 76 16.75 -13.89 6.42
N TYR A 77 17.31 -13.74 5.22
CA TYR A 77 18.48 -14.50 4.80
C TYR A 77 19.70 -14.23 5.69
N ALA A 78 19.92 -12.98 6.10
CA ALA A 78 21.09 -12.59 6.91
C ALA A 78 20.94 -12.89 8.41
N ARG A 79 19.74 -12.72 8.99
CA ARG A 79 19.50 -12.79 10.45
C ARG A 79 18.46 -13.83 10.87
N GLY A 80 17.96 -14.62 9.94
CA GLY A 80 16.96 -15.67 10.20
C GLY A 80 15.62 -15.11 10.66
N ILE A 81 14.92 -15.89 11.49
CA ILE A 81 13.54 -15.63 11.93
C ILE A 81 13.40 -14.40 12.86
N VAL A 82 14.50 -13.84 13.36
CA VAL A 82 14.49 -12.71 14.30
C VAL A 82 13.76 -11.49 13.72
N ILE A 83 13.77 -11.31 12.40
CA ILE A 83 13.06 -10.22 11.73
C ILE A 83 11.54 -10.36 11.79
N ALA A 84 11.02 -11.58 11.93
CA ALA A 84 9.58 -11.78 12.13
C ALA A 84 9.10 -11.12 13.44
N ALA A 85 9.97 -11.01 14.46
CA ALA A 85 9.63 -10.31 15.70
C ALA A 85 9.37 -8.81 15.47
N PHE A 86 10.04 -8.17 14.50
CA PHE A 86 9.73 -6.80 14.13
C PHE A 86 8.31 -6.67 13.56
N GLY A 87 7.91 -7.58 12.67
CA GLY A 87 6.55 -7.61 12.12
C GLY A 87 5.50 -7.93 13.19
N TRP A 88 5.82 -8.81 14.13
CA TRP A 88 4.87 -9.23 15.17
C TRP A 88 4.50 -8.10 16.13
N ASN A 89 5.38 -7.13 16.39
CA ASN A 89 5.08 -6.03 17.32
C ASN A 89 4.22 -4.92 16.70
N VAL A 90 4.01 -4.95 15.38
CA VAL A 90 3.33 -3.89 14.63
C VAL A 90 1.86 -3.71 15.03
N TRP A 91 1.15 -4.79 15.39
CA TRP A 91 -0.26 -4.69 15.80
C TRP A 91 -0.46 -3.87 17.07
N ILE A 92 0.49 -3.91 18.01
CA ILE A 92 0.44 -3.16 19.27
C ILE A 92 0.54 -1.67 18.97
N VAL A 93 1.51 -1.29 18.14
CA VAL A 93 1.75 0.09 17.74
C VAL A 93 0.56 0.65 16.99
N TYR A 94 -0.01 -0.08 16.02
CA TYR A 94 -1.19 0.38 15.30
C TYR A 94 -2.43 0.51 16.18
N THR A 95 -2.66 -0.43 17.10
CA THR A 95 -3.79 -0.35 18.05
C THR A 95 -3.68 0.92 18.91
N LEU A 96 -2.49 1.21 19.44
CA LEU A 96 -2.24 2.41 20.24
C LEU A 96 -2.39 3.70 19.42
N LEU A 97 -1.87 3.71 18.18
CA LEU A 97 -1.99 4.84 17.27
C LEU A 97 -3.46 5.14 16.96
N ILE A 98 -4.25 4.11 16.64
CA ILE A 98 -5.69 4.26 16.37
C ILE A 98 -6.39 4.83 17.61
N TRP A 99 -6.12 4.31 18.81
CA TRP A 99 -6.85 4.76 20.00
C TRP A 99 -6.52 6.20 20.40
N ILE A 100 -5.30 6.68 20.16
CA ILE A 100 -4.88 8.03 20.52
C ILE A 100 -5.20 9.04 19.40
N PHE A 101 -4.84 8.72 18.16
CA PHE A 101 -4.92 9.67 17.05
C PHE A 101 -6.30 9.70 16.39
N LEU A 102 -7.03 8.58 16.30
CA LEU A 102 -8.35 8.56 15.69
C LEU A 102 -9.35 9.53 16.36
N PRO A 103 -9.52 9.56 17.71
CA PRO A 103 -10.46 10.49 18.33
C PRO A 103 -10.00 11.95 18.20
N TYR A 104 -8.69 12.19 18.09
CA TYR A 104 -8.14 13.53 17.89
C TYR A 104 -8.40 14.05 16.46
N TYR A 105 -8.17 13.22 15.44
CA TYR A 105 -8.45 13.57 14.04
C TYR A 105 -9.95 13.77 13.78
N MET A 106 -10.80 12.93 14.37
CA MET A 106 -12.26 13.08 14.22
C MET A 106 -12.82 14.36 14.86
N ARG A 107 -12.14 14.92 15.88
CA ARG A 107 -12.58 16.16 16.57
C ARG A 107 -12.09 17.43 15.91
N THR A 108 -10.92 17.40 15.27
CA THR A 108 -10.30 18.58 14.66
C THR A 108 -10.75 18.83 13.22
N GLY A 109 -11.34 17.83 12.57
CA GLY A 109 -11.86 17.94 11.21
C GLY A 109 -10.80 18.30 10.17
N LEU A 110 -9.52 18.06 10.49
CA LEU A 110 -8.38 18.32 9.62
C LEU A 110 -8.26 17.15 8.64
N TYR A 111 -8.32 17.45 7.34
CA TYR A 111 -8.34 16.42 6.30
C TYR A 111 -6.95 16.17 5.71
N THR A 112 -5.99 17.05 5.99
CA THR A 112 -4.66 16.97 5.40
C THR A 112 -3.56 17.26 6.43
N MET A 113 -2.40 16.61 6.27
CA MET A 113 -1.24 16.83 7.13
C MET A 113 -0.71 18.29 7.10
N PRO A 114 -0.73 19.00 5.95
CA PRO A 114 -0.37 20.42 5.91
C PRO A 114 -1.30 21.30 6.77
N GLU A 115 -2.61 21.05 6.76
CA GLU A 115 -3.60 21.79 7.55
C GLU A 115 -3.38 21.61 9.06
N PHE A 116 -2.86 20.45 9.49
CA PHE A 116 -2.43 20.21 10.87
C PHE A 116 -1.21 21.05 11.28
N LEU A 117 -0.29 21.30 10.34
CA LEU A 117 0.92 22.10 10.60
C LEU A 117 0.64 23.60 10.54
N GLU A 118 -0.34 24.04 9.75
CA GLU A 118 -0.73 25.45 9.61
C GLU A 118 -1.51 25.98 10.82
N ARG A 119 -2.15 25.09 11.58
CA ARG A 119 -2.95 25.44 12.77
C ARG A 119 -2.15 25.41 14.08
N ARG A 120 -0.83 25.23 14.00
CA ARG A 120 0.16 25.33 15.09
C ARG A 120 1.00 26.59 14.92
#